data_AF-D9SKZ0-F1
#
_entry.id   AF-D9SKZ0-F1
#
_cell.length_a   1.000
_cell.length_b   1.000
_cell.length_c   1.000
_cell.angle_alpha   90.00
_cell.angle_beta   90.00
_cell.angle_gamma   90.00
#
_symmetry.space_group_name_H-M   'P 1'
#
loop_
_entity.id
_entity.type
_entity.pdbx_description
1 polymer ?
#
loop_
_entity_poly.entity_id
_entity_poly.type
_entity_poly.pdbx_seq_one_letter_code
_entity_poly.pdbx_strand_id
1 'polypeptide(L)'
;MIKERNIAVSIILSIVTCGIYYFYWIAALSNESSIYLGEEPSGGLEVLFTLLTCNIYGIYWGYKMGQKLYDVQARTSNTPSDDSMLYLLLNLFQFPIVSLAIMQSKLNAVASRNPQF
;
A
#
# COMPACT_ATOMS: atom_id res chain seq x y z
N MET A 1 -4.08 -10.06 9.65
CA MET A 1 -2.78 -9.73 10.25
C MET A 1 -2.00 -8.81 9.34
N ILE A 2 -1.55 -7.69 9.89
CA ILE A 2 -0.60 -6.81 9.19
C ILE A 2 0.78 -7.45 9.31
N LYS A 3 1.45 -7.68 8.18
CA LYS A 3 2.79 -8.29 8.17
C LYS A 3 3.85 -7.20 8.05
N GLU A 4 4.76 -7.14 9.01
CA GLU A 4 5.95 -6.31 8.87
C GLU A 4 6.77 -6.77 7.67
N ARG A 5 7.13 -5.82 6.81
CA ARG A 5 7.83 -6.09 5.56
C ARG A 5 9.03 -5.17 5.44
N ASN A 6 10.20 -5.74 5.17
CA ASN A 6 11.41 -4.96 4.94
C ASN A 6 11.31 -4.27 3.58
N ILE A 7 11.20 -2.94 3.61
CA ILE A 7 11.02 -2.08 2.44
C ILE A 7 12.19 -2.23 1.45
N ALA A 8 13.43 -2.31 1.94
CA ALA A 8 14.60 -2.46 1.08
C ALA A 8 14.58 -3.80 0.32
N VAL A 9 14.21 -4.88 1.00
CA VAL A 9 14.04 -6.20 0.38
C VAL A 9 12.91 -6.17 -0.65
N SER A 10 11.79 -5.53 -0.34
CA SER A 10 10.65 -5.40 -1.27
C SER A 10 10.99 -4.59 -2.53
N ILE A 11 11.80 -3.53 -2.40
CA ILE A 11 12.30 -2.77 -3.55
C ILE A 11 13.22 -3.64 -4.41
N ILE A 12 14.19 -4.32 -3.80
CA ILE A 12 15.12 -5.22 -4.51
C ILE A 12 14.35 -6.32 -5.24
N LEU A 13 13.38 -6.96 -4.57
CA LEU A 13 12.54 -7.98 -5.18
C LEU A 13 11.71 -7.44 -6.35
N SER A 14 11.20 -6.21 -6.25
CA SER A 14 10.48 -5.56 -7.36
C SER A 14 11.37 -5.41 -8.60
N ILE A 15 12.65 -5.11 -8.42
CA ILE A 15 13.61 -4.97 -9.53
C ILE A 15 14.01 -6.35 -10.08
N VAL A 16 14.39 -7.28 -9.21
CA VAL A 16 14.88 -8.62 -9.59
C VAL A 16 13.79 -9.45 -10.28
N THR A 17 12.53 -9.26 -9.90
CA THR A 17 11.39 -9.97 -10.51
C THR A 17 10.80 -9.22 -11.71
N CYS A 18 11.50 -8.23 -12.27
CA CYS A 18 11.04 -7.43 -13.41
C CYS A 18 9.64 -6.80 -13.19
N GLY A 19 9.36 -6.34 -11.97
CA GLY A 19 8.09 -5.71 -11.61
C GLY A 19 6.96 -6.68 -11.24
N ILE A 20 7.17 -8.00 -11.27
CA ILE A 20 6.12 -8.96 -10.85
C ILE A 20 5.84 -8.81 -9.34
N TYR A 21 6.88 -8.69 -8.52
CA TYR A 21 6.73 -8.50 -7.08
C TYR A 21 6.05 -7.17 -6.74
N TYR A 22 6.16 -6.15 -7.58
CA TYR A 22 5.45 -4.88 -7.38
C TYR A 22 3.92 -5.08 -7.32
N PHE A 23 3.36 -5.92 -8.20
CA PHE A 23 1.93 -6.25 -8.17
C PHE A 23 1.55 -7.06 -6.93
N TYR A 24 2.38 -8.03 -6.54
CA TYR A 24 2.17 -8.74 -5.28
C TYR A 24 2.16 -7.77 -4.09
N TRP A 25 3.05 -6.79 -4.09
CA TRP A 25 3.15 -5.80 -3.02
C TRP A 25 1.88 -4.94 -2.92
N ILE A 26 1.33 -4.48 -4.04
CA ILE A 26 0.02 -3.80 -4.10
C ILE A 26 -1.05 -4.66 -3.43
N ALA A 27 -1.23 -5.91 -3.89
CA ALA A 27 -2.27 -6.79 -3.34
C ALA A 27 -2.09 -7.03 -1.84
N ALA A 28 -0.86 -7.24 -1.39
CA ALA A 28 -0.55 -7.48 0.02
C ALA A 28 -0.91 -6.25 0.88
N LEU A 29 -0.48 -5.06 0.47
CA LEU A 29 -0.76 -3.80 1.17
C LEU A 29 -2.28 -3.54 1.28
N SER A 30 -3.01 -3.73 0.19
CA SER A 30 -4.46 -3.56 0.15
C SER A 30 -5.21 -4.55 1.03
N ASN A 31 -4.83 -5.82 1.00
CA ASN A 31 -5.46 -6.86 1.81
C ASN A 31 -5.16 -6.66 3.29
N GLU A 32 -3.90 -6.37 3.64
CA GLU A 32 -3.49 -6.14 5.03
C GLU A 32 -4.23 -4.94 5.65
N SER A 33 -4.35 -3.84 4.90
CA SER A 33 -5.14 -2.68 5.33
C SER A 33 -6.65 -2.96 5.39
N SER A 34 -7.24 -3.70 4.44
CA SER A 34 -8.66 -4.10 4.49
C SER A 34 -8.94 -4.91 5.75
N ILE A 35 -8.14 -5.96 5.96
CA ILE A 35 -8.31 -6.88 7.08
C ILE A 35 -8.19 -6.12 8.41
N TYR A 36 -7.28 -5.16 8.51
CA TYR A 36 -7.15 -4.33 9.70
C TYR A 36 -8.38 -3.46 9.97
N LEU A 37 -9.02 -2.93 8.92
CA LEU A 37 -10.23 -2.12 9.04
C LEU A 37 -11.51 -2.96 9.23
N GLY A 38 -11.43 -4.28 9.05
CA GLY A 38 -12.58 -5.19 9.04
C GLY A 38 -13.34 -5.17 7.71
N GLU A 39 -12.68 -4.77 6.63
CA GLU A 39 -13.22 -4.72 5.27
C GLU A 39 -12.85 -5.97 4.47
N GLU A 40 -13.62 -6.26 3.43
CA GLU A 40 -13.31 -7.35 2.50
C GLU A 40 -11.99 -7.07 1.74
N PRO A 41 -11.09 -8.07 1.60
CA PRO A 41 -9.84 -7.91 0.87
C PRO A 41 -10.07 -7.86 -0.65
N SER A 42 -9.75 -6.73 -1.27
CA SER A 42 -9.91 -6.46 -2.71
C SER A 42 -8.60 -6.42 -3.50
N GLY A 43 -7.45 -6.73 -2.88
CA GLY A 43 -6.14 -6.54 -3.49
C GLY A 43 -5.91 -7.31 -4.80
N GLY A 44 -6.52 -8.48 -4.96
CA GLY A 44 -6.45 -9.25 -6.21
C GLY A 44 -7.18 -8.56 -7.38
N LEU A 45 -8.35 -7.96 -7.10
CA LEU A 45 -9.08 -7.19 -8.09
C LEU A 45 -8.36 -5.88 -8.44
N GLU A 46 -7.76 -5.23 -7.45
CA GLU A 46 -6.98 -4.01 -7.66
C GLU A 46 -5.75 -4.24 -8.52
N VAL A 47 -5.04 -5.36 -8.32
CA VAL A 47 -3.94 -5.77 -9.21
C VAL A 47 -4.45 -6.08 -10.61
N LEU A 48 -5.57 -6.81 -10.73
CA LEU A 48 -6.17 -7.11 -12.03
C LEU A 48 -6.52 -5.83 -12.79
N PHE A 49 -7.16 -4.85 -12.13
CA PHE A 49 -7.47 -3.56 -12.74
C PHE A 49 -6.20 -2.77 -13.07
N THR A 50 -5.18 -2.81 -12.22
CA THR A 50 -3.88 -2.18 -12.52
C THR A 50 -3.25 -2.76 -13.78
N LEU A 51 -3.32 -4.08 -13.98
CA LEU A 51 -2.80 -4.73 -15.18
C LEU A 51 -3.65 -4.43 -16.41
N LEU A 52 -4.98 -4.54 -16.31
CA LEU A 52 -5.92 -4.32 -17.42
C LEU A 52 -5.90 -2.87 -17.92
N THR A 53 -5.66 -1.91 -17.04
CA THR A 53 -5.61 -0.48 -17.39
C THR A 53 -4.20 0.03 -17.66
N CYS A 54 -3.23 -0.86 -17.84
CA CYS A 54 -1.83 -0.49 -18.07
C CYS A 54 -1.31 0.53 -17.04
N ASN A 55 -1.54 0.23 -15.75
CA ASN A 55 -1.14 1.01 -14.58
C ASN A 55 -1.88 2.34 -14.35
N ILE A 56 -2.84 2.73 -15.22
CA ILE A 56 -3.66 3.93 -14.98
C ILE A 56 -4.46 3.79 -13.69
N TYR A 57 -5.05 2.61 -13.46
CA TYR A 57 -5.73 2.31 -12.19
C TYR A 57 -4.78 2.35 -10.99
N GLY A 58 -3.49 2.04 -11.16
CA GLY A 58 -2.49 2.14 -10.09
C GLY A 58 -2.34 3.56 -9.52
N ILE A 59 -2.58 4.59 -10.34
CA ILE A 59 -2.60 5.99 -9.90
C ILE A 59 -3.81 6.25 -9.00
N TYR A 60 -5.00 5.86 -9.46
CA TYR A 60 -6.24 5.96 -8.69
C TYR A 60 -6.17 5.16 -7.39
N TRP A 61 -5.65 3.94 -7.47
CA TRP A 61 -5.42 3.06 -6.34
C TRP A 61 -4.54 3.72 -5.28
N GLY A 62 -3.43 4.35 -5.67
CA GLY A 62 -2.54 5.03 -4.73
C GLY A 62 -3.24 6.14 -3.94
N TYR A 63 -4.10 6.91 -4.59
CA TYR A 63 -4.93 7.92 -3.93
C TYR A 63 -5.89 7.29 -2.90
N LYS A 64 -6.65 6.26 -3.31
CA LYS A 64 -7.59 5.54 -2.43
C LYS A 64 -6.89 4.87 -1.25
N MET A 65 -5.71 4.31 -1.50
CA MET A 65 -4.89 3.67 -0.48
C MET A 65 -4.39 4.67 0.57
N GLY A 66 -4.13 5.92 0.18
CA GLY A 66 -3.81 6.99 1.14
C GLY A 66 -4.94 7.25 2.14
N GLN A 67 -6.19 7.29 1.67
CA GLN A 67 -7.36 7.51 2.52
C GLN A 67 -7.53 6.32 3.47
N LYS A 68 -7.34 5.12 2.95
CA LYS A 68 -7.41 3.89 3.74
C LYS A 68 -6.35 3.83 4.83
N LEU A 69 -5.11 4.24 4.52
CA LEU A 69 -4.03 4.35 5.51
C LEU A 69 -4.29 5.45 6.54
N TYR A 70 -4.98 6.53 6.16
CA TYR A 70 -5.45 7.52 7.13
C TYR A 70 -6.42 6.87 8.13
N ASP A 71 -7.39 6.07 7.67
CA ASP A 71 -8.34 5.37 8.54
C ASP A 71 -7.65 4.36 9.46
N VAL A 72 -6.68 3.60 8.93
CA VAL A 72 -5.84 2.66 9.72
C VAL A 72 -5.10 3.41 10.83
N GLN A 73 -4.50 4.56 10.51
CA GLN A 73 -3.81 5.40 11.49
C GLN A 73 -4.78 6.04 12.48
N ALA A 74 -5.97 6.47 12.07
CA ALA A 74 -6.97 7.08 12.95
C ALA A 74 -7.44 6.10 14.05
N ARG A 75 -7.40 4.78 13.77
CA ARG A 75 -7.70 3.74 14.77
C ARG A 75 -6.54 3.41 15.72
N THR A 76 -5.32 3.89 15.44
CA THR A 76 -4.09 3.40 16.10
C THR A 76 -3.18 4.50 16.63
N SER A 77 -3.23 5.70 16.06
CA SER A 77 -2.30 6.79 16.26
C SER A 77 -3.04 8.05 16.71
N ASN A 78 -2.43 8.82 17.62
CA ASN A 78 -2.98 10.09 18.10
C ASN A 78 -2.88 11.24 17.07
N THR A 79 -2.13 11.04 15.98
CA THR A 79 -1.93 12.05 14.92
C THR A 79 -1.97 11.40 13.53
N PRO A 80 -3.16 11.08 12.97
CA PRO A 80 -3.28 10.57 11.62
C PRO A 80 -2.90 11.64 10.59
N SER A 81 -2.23 11.22 9.51
CA SER A 81 -1.85 12.09 8.38
C SER A 81 -2.38 11.49 7.09
N ASP A 82 -3.06 12.33 6.30
CA ASP A 82 -3.55 12.00 4.97
C ASP A 82 -2.50 12.36 3.92
N ASP A 83 -1.96 11.33 3.28
CA ASP A 83 -0.96 11.43 2.21
C ASP A 83 -1.54 11.03 0.84
N SER A 84 -2.86 10.98 0.70
CA SER A 84 -3.52 10.60 -0.57
C SER A 84 -3.07 11.44 -1.76
N MET A 85 -2.94 12.76 -1.57
CA MET A 85 -2.47 13.65 -2.63
C MET A 85 -1.00 13.38 -2.98
N LEU A 86 -0.16 13.11 -1.97
CA LEU A 86 1.24 12.74 -2.18
C LEU A 86 1.34 11.46 -3.03
N TYR A 87 0.58 10.42 -2.69
CA TYR A 87 0.59 9.15 -3.44
C TYR A 87 0.05 9.30 -4.85
N LEU A 88 -0.98 10.12 -5.05
CA LEU A 88 -1.49 10.44 -6.39
C LEU A 88 -0.41 11.09 -7.24
N LEU A 89 0.27 12.12 -6.72
CA LEU A 89 1.31 12.84 -7.45
C LEU A 89 2.51 11.92 -7.75
N LEU A 90 2.99 11.16 -6.77
CA LEU A 90 4.09 10.22 -6.97
C LEU A 90 3.77 9.17 -8.04
N ASN A 91 2.56 8.60 -8.03
CA ASN A 91 2.16 7.63 -9.04
C ASN A 91 1.98 8.27 -10.42
N LEU A 92 1.49 9.51 -10.48
CA LEU A 92 1.34 10.28 -11.72
C LEU A 92 2.69 10.57 -12.38
N PHE A 93 3.72 10.89 -11.59
CA PHE A 93 5.09 11.10 -12.08
C PHE A 93 5.89 9.81 -12.26
N GLN A 94 5.23 8.65 -12.35
CA GLN A 94 5.85 7.34 -12.55
C GLN A 94 6.84 6.92 -11.44
N PHE A 95 6.63 7.36 -10.20
CA PHE A 95 7.37 6.93 -9.01
C PHE A 95 6.56 6.02 -8.06
N PRO A 96 5.85 4.97 -8.54
CA PRO A 96 4.96 4.21 -7.68
C PRO A 96 5.68 3.34 -6.65
N ILE A 97 6.95 3.00 -6.88
CA ILE A 97 7.79 2.27 -5.90
C ILE A 97 8.02 3.13 -4.66
N VAL A 98 8.17 4.45 -4.82
CA VAL A 98 8.35 5.38 -3.68
C VAL A 98 7.06 5.44 -2.87
N SER A 99 5.90 5.54 -3.54
CA SER A 99 4.59 5.47 -2.88
C SER A 99 4.44 4.18 -2.07
N LEU A 100 4.74 3.01 -2.64
CA LEU A 100 4.67 1.73 -1.95
C LEU A 100 5.60 1.66 -0.74
N ALA A 101 6.82 2.21 -0.85
CA ALA A 101 7.76 2.26 0.25
C ALA A 101 7.22 3.10 1.43
N ILE A 102 6.66 4.28 1.15
CA ILE A 102 6.06 5.15 2.18
C ILE A 102 4.84 4.47 2.81
N MET A 103 3.94 3.92 1.99
CA MET A 103 2.76 3.20 2.45
C MET A 103 3.13 2.03 3.36
N GLN A 104 4.13 1.22 2.96
CA GLN A 104 4.62 0.11 3.77
C GLN A 104 5.27 0.59 5.07
N SER A 105 6.00 1.70 5.04
CA SER A 105 6.57 2.29 6.27
C SER A 105 5.48 2.67 7.27
N LYS A 106 4.37 3.27 6.80
CA LYS A 106 3.22 3.60 7.66
C LYS A 106 2.57 2.34 8.22
N LEU A 107 2.33 1.34 7.39
CA LEU A 107 1.71 0.08 7.80
C LEU A 107 2.59 -0.69 8.82
N ASN A 108 3.92 -0.71 8.61
CA ASN A 108 4.86 -1.29 9.56
C ASN A 108 4.87 -0.55 10.90
N ALA A 109 4.80 0.78 10.90
CA ALA A 109 4.71 1.55 12.13
C ALA A 109 3.44 1.21 12.93
N VAL A 110 2.32 0.92 12.25
CA VAL A 110 1.09 0.44 12.89
C VAL A 110 1.29 -0.97 13.46
N ALA A 111 1.88 -1.90 12.70
CA ALA A 111 2.15 -3.27 13.15
C ALA A 111 3.05 -3.31 14.41
N SER A 112 4.11 -2.51 14.44
CA SER A 112 5.03 -2.41 15.59
C SER A 112 4.34 -1.92 16.88
N ARG A 113 3.26 -1.15 16.76
CA ARG A 113 2.49 -0.61 17.90
C ARG A 113 1.42 -1.58 18.39
N ASN A 114 0.83 -2.38 17.49
CA ASN A 114 -0.24 -3.32 17.78
C ASN A 114 0.10 -4.74 17.27
N PRO A 115 0.98 -5.49 17.96
CA PRO A 115 1.41 -6.83 17.53
C PRO A 115 0.33 -7.93 17.69
N GLN A 116 -0.87 -7.59 18.19
CA GLN A 116 -1.95 -8.53 18.53
C GLN A 116 -2.98 -8.75 17.39
N PHE A 117 -2.74 -8.23 16.18
CA PHE A 117 -3.63 -8.41 15.02
C PHE A 117 -2.97 -8.79 13.72
#